data_AF-A0A9P7ABL5-F1
#
_entry.id   AF-A0A9P7ABL5-F1
#
_cell.length_a   1.000
_cell.length_b   1.000
_cell.length_c   1.000
_cell.angle_alpha   90.00
_cell.angle_beta   90.00
_cell.angle_gamma   90.00
#
_symmetry.space_group_name_H-M   'P 1'
#
loop_
_entity.id
_entity.type
_entity.pdbx_description
1 polymer ?
#
loop_
_entity_poly.entity_id
_entity_poly.type
_entity_poly.pdbx_seq_one_letter_code
_entity_poly.pdbx_strand_id
1 'polypeptide(L)'
;MGANVKSRPKPLALQNPTTISDDWPIGSQPSWKDVVQMIEEHPQLLMKPWVYNPIWDPGDIDVGMLFIQFTREFWLQLGETQATNEFMDFITINPRICDNLQEAMTCWSLDRACSAGLEGDKPGRPHLSFVQRRTTFFPDKDSTSPQSSKWKIYWIDGYIAHYHRMCSKLPETQLQHLHNRLDILFANLQCLPDANKPTAKSPGSTWTLASGEDSIKIVTNPCFYRIQKLEEERGLLKGQL
;
A
#
# COMPACT_ATOMS: atom_id res chain seq x y z
N MET A 1 -4.68 61.74 -31.19
CA MET A 1 -4.43 60.46 -31.88
C MET A 1 -3.65 59.56 -30.92
N GLY A 2 -4.31 58.61 -30.27
CA GLY A 2 -3.67 57.66 -29.35
C GLY A 2 -4.10 56.26 -29.72
N ALA A 3 -3.19 55.47 -30.29
CA ALA A 3 -3.44 54.10 -30.71
C ALA A 3 -3.47 53.18 -29.48
N ASN A 4 -4.64 52.59 -29.21
CA ASN A 4 -4.85 51.63 -28.15
C ASN A 4 -4.42 50.23 -28.65
N VAL A 5 -3.20 49.80 -28.31
CA VAL A 5 -2.69 48.47 -28.65
C VAL A 5 -3.30 47.47 -27.68
N LYS A 6 -4.32 46.74 -28.13
CA LYS A 6 -4.85 45.57 -27.43
C LYS A 6 -3.78 44.48 -27.41
N SER A 7 -3.11 44.29 -26.27
CA SER A 7 -2.23 43.14 -26.04
C SER A 7 -3.06 41.85 -26.09
N ARG A 8 -2.82 41.00 -27.08
CA ARG A 8 -3.32 39.62 -27.07
C ARG A 8 -2.76 38.90 -25.84
N PRO A 9 -3.58 38.19 -25.05
CA PRO A 9 -3.03 37.27 -24.07
C PRO A 9 -2.24 36.18 -24.82
N LYS A 10 -0.98 35.99 -24.44
CA LYS A 10 -0.18 34.85 -24.88
C LYS A 10 -0.97 33.57 -24.55
N PRO A 11 -1.13 32.62 -25.48
CA PRO A 11 -1.69 31.33 -25.13
C PRO A 11 -0.77 30.71 -24.07
N LEU A 12 -1.31 30.49 -22.87
CA LEU A 12 -0.73 29.55 -21.91
C LEU A 12 -0.59 28.24 -22.66
N ALA A 13 0.66 27.86 -22.94
CA ALA A 13 0.96 26.55 -23.49
C ALA A 13 0.39 25.52 -22.52
N LEU A 14 -0.74 24.90 -22.90
CA LEU A 14 -1.17 23.63 -22.33
C LEU A 14 -0.01 22.67 -22.55
N GLN A 15 0.71 22.36 -21.48
CA GLN A 15 1.68 21.26 -21.50
C GLN A 15 0.91 20.00 -21.92
N ASN A 16 1.33 19.36 -23.00
CA ASN A 16 0.68 18.18 -23.52
C ASN A 16 0.60 17.10 -22.42
N PRO A 17 -0.59 16.55 -22.09
CA PRO A 17 -0.79 15.58 -21.00
C PRO A 17 -0.09 14.21 -21.18
N THR A 18 0.75 14.05 -22.20
CA THR A 18 1.03 12.73 -22.82
C THR A 18 2.52 12.54 -23.13
N THR A 19 3.44 13.15 -22.39
CA THR A 19 4.86 12.92 -22.61
C THR A 19 5.26 11.59 -21.97
N ILE A 20 5.31 10.52 -22.77
CA ILE A 20 5.94 9.26 -22.38
C ILE A 20 7.44 9.53 -22.24
N SER A 21 7.99 9.14 -21.10
CA SER A 21 9.42 9.27 -20.78
C SER A 21 9.80 8.19 -19.79
N ASP A 22 11.08 8.05 -19.50
CA ASP A 22 11.52 7.14 -18.43
C ASP A 22 10.79 7.44 -17.13
N ASP A 23 10.58 8.72 -16.79
CA ASP A 23 9.89 9.17 -15.58
C ASP A 23 8.38 8.97 -15.58
N TRP A 24 7.78 8.75 -16.74
CA TRP A 24 6.34 8.60 -16.95
C TRP A 24 6.09 7.51 -18.01
N PRO A 25 6.23 6.22 -17.66
CA PRO A 25 6.23 5.11 -18.62
C PRO A 25 4.89 4.92 -19.35
N ILE A 26 3.79 5.36 -18.74
CA ILE A 26 2.44 5.38 -19.33
C ILE A 26 1.91 6.80 -19.54
N GLY A 27 2.81 7.78 -19.59
CA GLY A 27 2.47 9.20 -19.57
C GLY A 27 2.20 9.72 -18.16
N SER A 28 2.17 11.04 -18.02
CA SER A 28 2.02 11.70 -16.71
C SER A 28 0.57 11.71 -16.21
N GLN A 29 -0.40 11.53 -17.10
CA GLN A 29 -1.84 11.53 -16.81
C GLN A 29 -2.57 10.34 -17.47
N PRO A 30 -2.23 9.09 -17.13
CA PRO A 30 -2.85 7.91 -17.72
C PRO A 30 -4.31 7.75 -17.26
N SER A 31 -5.09 6.98 -18.03
CA SER A 31 -6.38 6.50 -17.56
C SER A 31 -6.21 5.44 -16.47
N TRP A 32 -7.26 5.18 -15.68
CA TRP A 32 -7.23 4.08 -14.70
C TRP A 32 -6.98 2.73 -15.39
N LYS A 33 -7.53 2.54 -16.59
CA LYS A 33 -7.34 1.32 -17.37
C LYS A 33 -5.86 1.10 -17.72
N ASP A 34 -5.14 2.14 -18.11
CA ASP A 34 -3.71 2.04 -18.45
C ASP A 34 -2.86 1.73 -17.20
N VAL A 35 -3.23 2.31 -16.05
CA VAL A 35 -2.59 2.01 -14.76
C VAL A 35 -2.79 0.54 -14.40
N VAL A 36 -4.02 0.03 -14.53
CA VAL A 36 -4.34 -1.38 -14.26
C VAL A 36 -3.53 -2.29 -15.18
N GLN A 37 -3.57 -2.03 -16.49
CA GLN A 37 -2.83 -2.83 -17.45
C GLN A 37 -1.32 -2.81 -17.20
N MET A 38 -0.74 -1.66 -16.86
CA MET A 38 0.70 -1.56 -16.58
C MET A 38 1.08 -2.28 -15.28
N ILE A 39 0.22 -2.29 -14.27
CA ILE A 39 0.39 -3.13 -13.09
C ILE A 39 0.15 -4.60 -13.44
N GLU A 40 -0.65 -4.93 -14.45
CA GLU A 40 -0.84 -6.32 -14.83
C GLU A 40 0.37 -6.90 -15.58
N GLU A 41 0.91 -6.13 -16.50
CA GLU A 41 1.92 -6.62 -17.43
C GLU A 41 3.33 -6.31 -16.95
N HIS A 42 3.56 -5.11 -16.41
CA HIS A 42 4.90 -4.58 -16.11
C HIS A 42 4.96 -3.65 -14.86
N PRO A 43 4.52 -4.06 -13.65
CA PRO A 43 4.54 -3.18 -12.47
C PRO A 43 5.88 -2.54 -12.14
N GLN A 44 7.01 -3.18 -12.48
CA GLN A 44 8.35 -2.63 -12.26
C GLN A 44 8.61 -1.35 -13.05
N LEU A 45 7.90 -1.15 -14.17
CA LEU A 45 8.01 0.09 -14.94
C LEU A 45 7.21 1.20 -14.26
N LEU A 46 6.02 0.88 -13.74
CA LEU A 46 5.16 1.85 -13.07
C LEU A 46 5.66 2.26 -11.69
N MET A 47 6.24 1.35 -10.93
CA MET A 47 6.68 1.59 -9.55
C MET A 47 8.05 2.30 -9.55
N LYS A 48 8.20 3.32 -8.70
CA LYS A 48 9.50 3.89 -8.37
C LYS A 48 10.35 2.81 -7.68
N PRO A 49 11.66 2.73 -7.95
CA PRO A 49 12.55 1.89 -7.15
C PRO A 49 12.40 2.20 -5.66
N TRP A 50 12.30 1.16 -4.84
CA TRP A 50 12.22 1.37 -3.40
C TRP A 50 13.60 1.70 -2.85
N VAL A 51 13.67 2.75 -2.03
CA VAL A 51 14.90 3.16 -1.36
C VAL A 51 14.53 3.51 0.07
N TYR A 52 15.16 2.84 1.03
CA TYR A 52 14.99 3.16 2.45
C TYR A 52 15.44 4.59 2.73
N ASN A 53 14.59 5.38 3.39
CA ASN A 53 14.95 6.71 3.87
C ASN A 53 15.11 6.67 5.40
N PRO A 54 16.29 7.01 5.94
CA PRO A 54 16.50 7.06 7.40
C PRO A 54 15.54 7.98 8.16
N ILE A 55 14.90 8.94 7.49
CA ILE A 55 13.87 9.80 8.11
C ILE A 55 12.61 9.00 8.53
N TRP A 56 12.40 7.81 7.94
CA TRP A 56 11.32 6.90 8.31
C TRP A 56 11.61 6.12 9.59
N ASP A 57 12.87 6.11 10.05
CA ASP A 57 13.23 5.49 11.31
C ASP A 57 12.41 6.16 12.43
N PRO A 58 11.63 5.38 13.20
CA PRO A 58 10.80 5.94 14.24
C PRO A 58 11.63 6.63 15.34
N GLY A 59 12.93 6.32 15.44
CA GLY A 59 13.80 6.72 16.55
C GLY A 59 13.44 6.05 17.87
N ASP A 60 12.36 5.26 17.86
CA ASP A 60 11.82 4.49 18.97
C ASP A 60 12.06 3.01 18.67
N ILE A 61 12.93 2.40 19.46
CA ILE A 61 13.35 1.00 19.32
C ILE A 61 12.14 0.07 19.41
N ASP A 62 11.16 0.38 20.27
CA ASP A 62 10.02 -0.50 20.49
C ASP A 62 9.10 -0.53 19.25
N VAL A 63 8.93 0.61 18.57
CA VAL A 63 8.17 0.67 17.31
C VAL A 63 8.86 -0.12 16.21
N GLY A 64 10.18 0.05 16.07
CA GLY A 64 10.98 -0.68 15.09
C GLY A 64 10.91 -2.19 15.31
N MET A 65 11.12 -2.63 16.56
CA MET A 65 11.03 -4.04 16.95
C MET A 65 9.64 -4.62 16.72
N LEU A 66 8.59 -3.87 17.03
CA LEU A 66 7.21 -4.28 16.78
C LEU A 66 6.94 -4.46 15.27
N PHE A 67 7.42 -3.55 14.43
CA PHE A 67 7.26 -3.65 12.98
C PHE A 67 8.05 -4.82 12.38
N ILE A 68 9.26 -5.07 12.88
CA ILE A 68 10.07 -6.24 12.53
C ILE A 68 9.32 -7.53 12.90
N GLN A 69 8.78 -7.60 14.12
CA GLN A 69 8.01 -8.76 14.57
C GLN A 69 6.76 -8.99 13.69
N PHE A 70 6.01 -7.93 13.41
CA PHE A 70 4.89 -7.96 12.46
C PHE A 70 5.33 -8.57 11.13
N THR A 71 6.40 -8.04 10.54
CA THR A 71 6.88 -8.50 9.23
C THR A 71 7.24 -9.98 9.27
N ARG A 72 8.06 -10.40 10.24
CA ARG A 72 8.49 -11.81 10.39
C ARG A 72 7.30 -12.76 10.53
N GLU A 73 6.43 -12.50 11.49
CA GLU A 73 5.30 -13.38 11.78
C GLU A 73 4.29 -13.41 10.63
N PHE A 74 4.08 -12.28 9.95
CA PHE A 74 3.16 -12.21 8.83
C PHE A 74 3.65 -13.08 7.66
N TRP A 75 4.92 -12.92 7.30
CA TRP A 75 5.54 -13.68 6.23
C TRP A 75 5.75 -15.16 6.56
N LEU A 76 5.99 -15.51 7.83
CA LEU A 76 6.02 -16.89 8.28
C LEU A 76 4.69 -17.60 8.00
N GLN A 77 3.56 -16.95 8.33
CA GLN A 77 2.24 -17.52 8.09
C GLN A 77 1.89 -17.60 6.61
N LEU A 78 2.37 -16.65 5.80
CA LEU A 78 2.24 -16.72 4.34
C LEU A 78 2.94 -17.98 3.82
N GLY A 79 4.22 -18.18 4.17
CA GLY A 79 5.10 -19.24 3.67
C GLY A 79 4.73 -20.68 4.06
N GLU A 80 3.64 -20.91 4.77
CA GLU A 80 3.11 -22.25 5.08
C GLU A 80 2.05 -22.75 4.07
N THR A 81 1.75 -21.97 3.02
CA THR A 81 0.78 -22.34 1.98
C THR A 81 1.48 -22.74 0.66
N GLN A 82 0.91 -23.65 -0.16
CA GLN A 82 1.51 -24.02 -1.45
C GLN A 82 1.59 -22.81 -2.42
N ALA A 83 0.63 -21.89 -2.32
CA ALA A 83 0.55 -20.60 -3.02
C ALA A 83 1.77 -19.68 -2.83
N THR A 84 2.52 -19.86 -1.74
CA THR A 84 3.65 -18.98 -1.40
C THR A 84 4.98 -19.35 -2.03
N ASN A 85 5.15 -20.55 -2.58
CA ASN A 85 6.47 -20.94 -3.11
C ASN A 85 6.88 -20.05 -4.29
N GLU A 86 5.95 -19.72 -5.18
CA GLU A 86 6.21 -18.77 -6.27
C GLU A 86 6.34 -17.33 -5.75
N PHE A 87 5.55 -16.93 -4.74
CA PHE A 87 5.62 -15.58 -4.16
C PHE A 87 6.94 -15.32 -3.39
N MET A 88 7.47 -16.35 -2.72
CA MET A 88 8.73 -16.29 -1.97
C MET A 88 9.95 -16.15 -2.89
N ASP A 89 9.87 -16.62 -4.14
CA ASP A 89 10.93 -16.43 -5.15
C ASP A 89 11.12 -14.96 -5.57
N PHE A 90 10.15 -14.09 -5.24
CA PHE A 90 10.20 -12.65 -5.52
C PHE A 90 10.69 -11.79 -4.35
N ILE A 91 10.92 -12.37 -3.16
CA ILE A 91 11.38 -11.61 -2.00
C ILE A 91 12.90 -11.65 -1.93
N THR A 92 13.53 -10.49 -2.12
CA THR A 92 15.00 -10.32 -2.11
C THR A 92 15.62 -10.55 -0.75
N ILE A 93 14.86 -10.29 0.32
CA ILE A 93 15.27 -10.50 1.71
C ILE A 93 14.38 -11.57 2.31
N ASN A 94 14.97 -12.66 2.81
CA ASN A 94 14.22 -13.67 3.53
C ASN A 94 13.53 -13.03 4.75
N PRO A 95 12.20 -12.91 4.74
CA PRO A 95 11.47 -12.17 5.76
C PRO A 95 11.51 -12.87 7.13
N ARG A 96 11.99 -14.11 7.20
CA ARG A 96 12.19 -14.85 8.44
C ARG A 96 13.42 -14.41 9.22
N ILE A 97 14.33 -13.64 8.61
CA ILE A 97 15.62 -13.22 9.20
C ILE A 97 15.86 -11.71 9.17
N CYS A 98 14.85 -10.88 8.85
CA CYS A 98 15.06 -9.42 8.83
C CYS A 98 15.36 -8.90 10.24
N ASP A 99 16.60 -8.48 10.51
CA ASP A 99 17.10 -8.14 11.86
C ASP A 99 17.01 -6.65 12.18
N ASN A 100 16.68 -5.82 11.19
CA ASN A 100 16.52 -4.39 11.35
C ASN A 100 15.31 -3.84 10.57
N LEU A 101 14.95 -2.60 10.87
CA LEU A 101 13.77 -1.94 10.29
C LEU A 101 13.87 -1.81 8.78
N GLN A 102 15.05 -1.47 8.26
CA GLN A 102 15.26 -1.33 6.82
C GLN A 102 14.98 -2.66 6.10
N GLU A 103 15.52 -3.77 6.59
CA GLU A 103 15.26 -5.10 6.05
C GLU A 103 13.77 -5.46 6.14
N ALA A 104 13.13 -5.20 7.28
CA ALA A 104 11.70 -5.46 7.45
C ALA A 104 10.83 -4.65 6.46
N MET A 105 11.15 -3.36 6.25
CA MET A 105 10.43 -2.56 5.25
C MET A 105 10.72 -3.00 3.82
N THR A 106 11.94 -3.48 3.54
CA THR A 106 12.31 -4.03 2.22
C THR A 106 11.48 -5.26 1.87
N CYS A 107 11.09 -6.09 2.85
CA CYS A 107 10.18 -7.22 2.61
C CYS A 107 8.82 -6.79 2.05
N TRP A 108 8.43 -5.52 2.20
CA TRP A 108 7.21 -4.92 1.67
C TRP A 108 7.48 -4.01 0.45
N SER A 109 8.61 -4.22 -0.21
CA SER A 109 8.97 -3.62 -1.48
C SER A 109 8.77 -4.61 -2.62
N LEU A 110 8.44 -4.11 -3.81
CA LEU A 110 8.34 -4.93 -5.02
C LEU A 110 9.66 -4.80 -5.78
N ASP A 111 10.58 -5.74 -5.59
CA ASP A 111 11.80 -5.81 -6.40
C ASP A 111 11.49 -6.37 -7.81
N ARG A 112 10.36 -7.06 -7.94
CA ARG A 112 9.75 -7.44 -9.21
C ARG A 112 8.23 -7.31 -9.16
N ALA A 113 7.69 -7.13 -10.35
CA ALA A 113 6.30 -6.93 -10.65
C ALA A 113 5.36 -8.05 -10.14
N CYS A 114 4.32 -7.69 -9.37
CA CYS A 114 3.13 -8.52 -9.16
C CYS A 114 1.87 -7.75 -9.56
N SER A 115 1.08 -8.36 -10.43
CA SER A 115 -0.19 -7.87 -10.99
C SER A 115 -1.42 -8.22 -10.17
N ALA A 116 -1.25 -9.11 -9.19
CA ALA A 116 -2.35 -9.71 -8.47
C ALA A 116 -2.99 -8.70 -7.52
N GLY A 117 -4.04 -7.99 -7.94
CA GLY A 117 -4.81 -7.18 -6.99
C GLY A 117 -5.72 -6.07 -7.50
N LEU A 118 -5.84 -5.86 -8.81
CA LEU A 118 -6.70 -4.79 -9.33
C LEU A 118 -8.04 -5.33 -9.85
N GLU A 119 -9.11 -4.63 -9.46
CA GLU A 119 -10.41 -4.71 -10.11
C GLU A 119 -10.54 -3.51 -11.07
N GLY A 120 -11.07 -3.76 -12.27
CA GLY A 120 -11.33 -2.76 -13.31
C GLY A 120 -12.67 -2.02 -13.14
N ASP A 121 -12.68 -0.80 -13.70
CA ASP A 121 -13.70 0.27 -13.72
C ASP A 121 -14.45 0.53 -12.40
N LYS A 122 -14.40 1.75 -11.85
CA LYS A 122 -15.23 2.02 -10.66
C LYS A 122 -15.94 3.39 -10.69
N PRO A 123 -17.25 3.39 -10.95
CA PRO A 123 -18.19 3.99 -10.01
C PRO A 123 -18.13 3.18 -8.70
N GLY A 124 -17.62 3.76 -7.59
CA GLY A 124 -17.54 3.05 -6.30
C GLY A 124 -16.69 3.71 -5.21
N ARG A 125 -16.70 3.13 -3.99
CA ARG A 125 -15.99 3.68 -2.82
C ARG A 125 -14.46 3.60 -2.97
N PRO A 126 -13.72 4.63 -2.52
CA PRO A 126 -12.26 4.64 -2.56
C PRO A 126 -11.65 3.51 -1.72
N HIS A 127 -10.56 2.92 -2.21
CA HIS A 127 -9.74 1.99 -1.44
C HIS A 127 -9.06 2.71 -0.27
N LEU A 128 -8.85 2.00 0.84
CA LEU A 128 -8.14 2.54 2.00
C LEU A 128 -6.68 2.85 1.66
N SER A 129 -6.20 4.02 2.08
CA SER A 129 -4.78 4.35 2.03
C SER A 129 -3.98 3.38 2.90
N PHE A 130 -2.66 3.28 2.69
CA PHE A 130 -1.83 2.39 3.51
C PHE A 130 -1.85 2.79 5.00
N VAL A 131 -1.87 4.09 5.29
CA VAL A 131 -2.10 4.62 6.64
C VAL A 131 -3.42 4.12 7.22
N GLN A 132 -4.51 4.13 6.45
CA GLN A 132 -5.78 3.60 6.94
C GLN A 132 -5.76 2.08 7.12
N ARG A 133 -5.03 1.36 6.24
CA ARG A 133 -4.84 -0.10 6.32
C ARG A 133 -4.03 -0.53 7.55
N ARG A 134 -3.24 0.35 8.16
CA ARG A 134 -2.53 0.09 9.42
C ARG A 134 -3.47 -0.45 10.51
N THR A 135 -4.72 0.01 10.59
CA THR A 135 -5.74 -0.54 11.53
C THR A 135 -6.13 -1.99 11.28
N THR A 136 -5.94 -2.51 10.07
CA THR A 136 -6.19 -3.93 9.75
C THR A 136 -5.12 -4.83 10.36
N PHE A 137 -3.87 -4.38 10.33
CA PHE A 137 -2.70 -5.13 10.83
C PHE A 137 -2.43 -4.84 12.31
N PHE A 138 -2.67 -3.60 12.76
CA PHE A 138 -2.54 -3.15 14.14
C PHE A 138 -3.91 -2.68 14.66
N PRO A 139 -4.84 -3.62 14.94
CA PRO A 139 -6.20 -3.30 15.38
C PRO A 139 -6.23 -2.75 16.80
N ASP A 140 -7.17 -1.86 17.10
CA ASP A 140 -7.31 -1.26 18.44
C ASP A 140 -7.40 -2.33 19.54
N LYS A 141 -6.81 -2.05 20.70
CA LYS A 141 -6.76 -2.99 21.84
C LYS A 141 -8.14 -3.41 22.34
N ASP A 142 -9.16 -2.57 22.11
CA ASP A 142 -10.55 -2.84 22.52
C ASP A 142 -11.34 -3.59 21.43
N SER A 143 -10.72 -3.91 20.29
CA SER A 143 -11.32 -4.72 19.24
C SER A 143 -11.51 -6.17 19.69
N THR A 144 -12.53 -6.85 19.15
CA THR A 144 -12.82 -8.25 19.53
C THR A 144 -11.86 -9.22 18.83
N SER A 145 -11.24 -10.10 19.62
CA SER A 145 -10.39 -11.17 19.10
C SER A 145 -11.17 -12.13 18.19
N PRO A 146 -10.68 -12.41 16.97
CA PRO A 146 -11.39 -13.23 16.01
C PRO A 146 -11.16 -14.73 16.27
N GLN A 147 -12.12 -15.40 16.91
CA GLN A 147 -11.95 -16.78 17.37
C GLN A 147 -11.85 -17.85 16.27
N SER A 148 -12.34 -17.56 15.07
CA SER A 148 -12.40 -18.48 13.91
C SER A 148 -11.59 -18.01 12.70
N SER A 149 -10.66 -17.07 12.91
CA SER A 149 -9.89 -16.44 11.83
C SER A 149 -8.42 -16.82 11.85
N LYS A 150 -7.77 -16.75 10.68
CA LYS A 150 -6.30 -16.81 10.57
C LYS A 150 -5.61 -15.73 11.40
N TRP A 151 -6.29 -14.61 11.65
CA TRP A 151 -5.83 -13.55 12.53
C TRP A 151 -5.61 -14.00 13.98
N LYS A 152 -6.28 -15.07 14.44
CA LYS A 152 -6.24 -15.54 15.83
C LYS A 152 -4.82 -15.76 16.36
N ILE A 153 -3.93 -16.30 15.53
CA ILE A 153 -2.55 -16.61 15.94
C ILE A 153 -1.80 -15.36 16.39
N TYR A 154 -1.97 -14.25 15.69
CA TYR A 154 -1.34 -12.97 16.03
C TYR A 154 -1.92 -12.35 17.30
N TRP A 155 -3.20 -12.58 17.55
CA TRP A 155 -3.94 -12.03 18.67
C TRP A 155 -3.67 -12.72 20.01
N ILE A 156 -3.35 -14.02 20.01
CA ILE A 156 -3.11 -14.76 21.24
C ILE A 156 -1.67 -14.57 21.69
N ASP A 157 -0.70 -14.91 20.84
CA ASP A 157 0.72 -14.94 21.22
C ASP A 157 1.65 -14.22 20.22
N GLY A 158 1.11 -13.64 19.15
CA GLY A 158 1.92 -12.94 18.14
C GLY A 158 2.07 -11.44 18.35
N TYR A 159 2.43 -10.74 17.27
CA TYR A 159 2.75 -9.32 17.27
C TYR A 159 1.55 -8.45 17.68
N ILE A 160 0.31 -8.85 17.38
CA ILE A 160 -0.89 -8.11 17.80
C ILE A 160 -1.05 -8.20 19.32
N ALA A 161 -0.83 -9.38 19.92
CA ALA A 161 -0.82 -9.54 21.36
C ALA A 161 0.26 -8.65 22.01
N HIS A 162 1.46 -8.58 21.41
CA HIS A 162 2.53 -7.70 21.88
C HIS A 162 2.14 -6.21 21.77
N TYR A 163 1.63 -5.80 20.62
CA TYR A 163 1.10 -4.46 20.38
C TYR A 163 0.04 -4.07 21.42
N HIS A 164 -0.94 -4.93 21.69
CA HIS A 164 -1.97 -4.66 22.70
C HIS A 164 -1.41 -4.53 24.12
N ARG A 165 -0.38 -5.32 24.47
CA ARG A 165 0.34 -5.17 25.74
C ARG A 165 1.07 -3.83 25.82
N MET A 166 1.65 -3.34 24.72
CA MET A 166 2.26 -2.00 24.66
C MET A 166 1.18 -0.93 24.85
N CYS A 167 0.10 -0.96 24.06
CA CYS A 167 -0.98 0.02 24.13
C CYS A 167 -1.64 0.10 25.51
N SER A 168 -1.68 -1.00 26.27
CA SER A 168 -2.26 -1.04 27.61
C SER A 168 -1.37 -0.37 28.68
N LYS A 169 -0.07 -0.20 28.40
CA LYS A 169 0.91 0.37 29.33
C LYS A 169 1.24 1.83 29.02
N LEU A 170 1.10 2.23 27.76
CA LEU A 170 1.45 3.57 27.32
C LEU A 170 0.36 4.59 27.71
N PRO A 171 0.74 5.80 28.18
CA PRO A 171 -0.20 6.90 28.31
C PRO A 171 -0.65 7.38 26.92
N GLU A 172 -1.81 8.05 26.87
CA GLU A 172 -2.46 8.48 25.62
C GLU A 172 -1.52 9.24 24.65
N THR A 173 -0.66 10.12 25.16
CA THR A 173 0.28 10.89 24.35
C THR A 173 1.34 10.00 23.67
N GLN A 174 1.81 8.95 24.36
CA GLN A 174 2.77 7.99 23.81
C GLN A 174 2.07 6.98 22.90
N LEU A 175 0.82 6.61 23.18
CA LEU A 175 0.00 5.79 22.30
C LEU A 175 -0.23 6.47 20.95
N GLN A 176 -0.58 7.76 20.96
CA GLN A 176 -0.69 8.54 19.73
C GLN A 176 0.65 8.64 19.00
N HIS A 177 1.77 8.74 19.72
CA HIS A 177 3.10 8.71 19.12
C HIS A 177 3.37 7.38 18.42
N LEU A 178 3.12 6.25 19.07
CA LEU A 178 3.22 4.90 18.50
C LEU A 178 2.40 4.78 17.21
N HIS A 179 1.13 5.20 17.23
CA HIS A 179 0.28 5.18 16.05
C HIS A 179 0.82 6.04 14.91
N ASN A 180 1.26 7.27 15.21
CA ASN A 180 1.84 8.15 14.20
C ASN A 180 3.11 7.56 13.57
N ARG A 181 3.95 6.88 14.36
CA ARG A 181 5.15 6.21 13.84
C ARG A 181 4.79 5.00 12.96
N LEU A 182 3.83 4.18 13.38
CA LEU A 182 3.33 3.09 12.53
C LEU A 182 2.71 3.62 11.24
N ASP A 183 1.97 4.73 11.29
CA ASP A 183 1.39 5.38 10.10
C ASP A 183 2.49 5.86 9.13
N ILE A 184 3.60 6.41 9.63
CA ILE A 184 4.77 6.75 8.81
C ILE A 184 5.33 5.49 8.12
N LEU A 185 5.51 4.39 8.84
CA LEU A 185 6.01 3.14 8.24
C LEU A 185 5.07 2.65 7.14
N PHE A 186 3.76 2.57 7.42
CA PHE A 186 2.76 2.12 6.46
C PHE A 186 2.67 3.02 5.21
N ALA A 187 2.74 4.35 5.39
CA ALA A 187 2.72 5.28 4.26
C ALA A 187 3.87 5.03 3.25
N ASN A 188 4.97 4.43 3.70
CA ASN A 188 6.19 4.22 2.92
C ASN A 188 6.43 2.74 2.52
N LEU A 189 5.45 1.85 2.71
CA LEU A 189 5.48 0.51 2.12
C LEU A 189 4.97 0.57 0.68
N GLN A 190 5.56 -0.23 -0.22
CA GLN A 190 5.10 -0.29 -1.61
C GLN A 190 3.94 -1.25 -1.80
N CYS A 191 3.87 -2.30 -0.99
CA CYS A 191 2.84 -3.31 -1.12
C CYS A 191 2.44 -3.91 0.23
N LEU A 192 1.22 -4.43 0.28
CA LEU A 192 0.66 -5.19 1.39
C LEU A 192 -0.28 -6.26 0.82
N PRO A 193 -0.47 -7.41 1.48
CA PRO A 193 -1.51 -8.35 1.10
C PRO A 193 -2.89 -7.71 1.21
N ASP A 194 -3.84 -8.17 0.39
CA ASP A 194 -5.23 -7.72 0.46
C ASP A 194 -5.94 -8.36 1.67
N ALA A 195 -5.51 -7.91 2.85
CA ALA A 195 -5.97 -8.34 4.14
C ALA A 195 -7.23 -7.57 4.54
N ASN A 196 -8.18 -8.27 5.15
CA ASN A 196 -9.43 -7.73 5.63
C ASN A 196 -9.57 -7.96 7.13
N LYS A 197 -9.92 -6.88 7.85
CA LYS A 197 -10.14 -6.97 9.29
C LYS A 197 -11.31 -7.89 9.62
N PRO A 198 -11.22 -8.67 10.71
CA PRO A 198 -12.38 -9.36 11.26
C PRO A 198 -13.49 -8.38 11.63
N THR A 199 -14.74 -8.80 11.47
CA THR A 199 -15.93 -8.06 11.89
C THR A 199 -16.94 -9.04 12.50
N ALA A 200 -18.02 -8.52 13.11
CA ALA A 200 -19.11 -9.36 13.58
C ALA A 200 -19.75 -10.24 12.49
N LYS A 201 -19.60 -9.87 11.20
CA LYS A 201 -20.20 -10.56 10.06
C LYS A 201 -19.21 -11.37 9.22
N SER A 202 -17.91 -11.25 9.47
CA SER A 202 -16.88 -11.92 8.68
C SER A 202 -15.66 -12.21 9.57
N PRO A 203 -15.09 -13.41 9.52
CA PRO A 203 -13.86 -13.72 10.26
C PRO A 203 -12.67 -12.86 9.81
N GLY A 204 -12.78 -12.13 8.69
CA GLY A 204 -11.66 -11.43 8.07
C GLY A 204 -10.69 -12.42 7.44
N SER A 205 -9.68 -11.88 6.77
CA SER A 205 -8.60 -12.69 6.20
C SER A 205 -7.29 -11.94 6.26
N THR A 206 -6.21 -12.66 6.49
CA THR A 206 -4.84 -12.15 6.45
C THR A 206 -4.38 -11.93 5.01
N TRP A 207 -4.89 -12.70 4.05
CA TRP A 207 -4.69 -12.50 2.62
C TRP A 207 -5.84 -13.12 1.82
N THR A 208 -5.94 -12.77 0.54
CA THR A 208 -6.89 -13.41 -0.38
C THR A 208 -6.12 -13.97 -1.58
N LEU A 209 -6.70 -14.93 -2.29
CA LEU A 209 -6.13 -15.46 -3.53
C LEU A 209 -6.61 -14.61 -4.72
N ALA A 210 -5.77 -14.49 -5.74
CA ALA A 210 -6.19 -13.93 -7.02
C ALA A 210 -7.21 -14.86 -7.69
N SER A 211 -8.11 -14.29 -8.50
CA SER A 211 -9.18 -15.09 -9.13
C SER A 211 -8.59 -16.00 -10.20
N GLY A 212 -8.76 -17.31 -10.03
CA GLY A 212 -8.29 -18.30 -11.01
C GLY A 212 -6.81 -18.67 -10.91
N GLU A 213 -6.10 -18.19 -9.90
CA GLU A 213 -4.69 -18.50 -9.65
C GLU A 213 -4.47 -18.96 -8.20
N ASP A 214 -3.42 -19.76 -7.99
CA ASP A 214 -2.90 -20.07 -6.65
C ASP A 214 -1.98 -18.95 -6.12
N SER A 215 -2.13 -17.72 -6.59
CA SER A 215 -1.30 -16.57 -6.21
C SER A 215 -2.00 -15.69 -5.15
N ILE A 216 -1.21 -15.07 -4.27
CA ILE A 216 -1.72 -14.16 -3.23
C ILE A 216 -2.02 -12.80 -3.86
N LYS A 217 -3.18 -12.23 -3.51
CA LYS A 217 -3.56 -10.87 -3.89
C LYS A 217 -2.79 -9.84 -3.05
N ILE A 218 -2.06 -8.97 -3.74
CA ILE A 218 -1.24 -7.89 -3.21
C ILE A 218 -1.81 -6.53 -3.67
N VAL A 219 -1.95 -5.61 -2.73
CA VAL A 219 -2.31 -4.21 -2.99
C VAL A 219 -1.04 -3.39 -3.06
N THR A 220 -0.91 -2.55 -4.08
CA THR A 220 0.23 -1.62 -4.24
C THR A 220 -0.11 -0.22 -3.77
N ASN A 221 0.90 0.52 -3.30
CA ASN A 221 0.77 1.88 -2.80
C ASN A 221 0.92 2.90 -3.95
N PRO A 222 -0.15 3.63 -4.32
CA PRO A 222 -0.10 4.56 -5.46
C PRO A 222 0.89 5.71 -5.30
N CYS A 223 1.34 6.05 -4.08
CA CYS A 223 2.37 7.07 -3.86
C CYS A 223 3.71 6.72 -4.53
N PHE A 224 3.94 5.42 -4.80
CA PHE A 224 5.11 4.93 -5.49
C PHE A 224 4.93 4.83 -7.00
N TYR A 225 3.76 5.14 -7.56
CA TYR A 225 3.60 5.13 -9.01
C TYR A 225 4.35 6.31 -9.65
N ARG A 226 4.93 6.04 -10.82
CA ARG A 226 5.51 7.02 -11.74
C ARG A 226 4.40 7.61 -12.61
N ILE A 227 3.40 8.21 -11.95
CA ILE A 227 2.29 8.99 -12.56
C ILE A 227 2.05 10.25 -11.74
N GLN A 228 1.64 11.34 -12.39
CA GLN A 228 1.43 12.62 -11.71
C GLN A 228 0.01 12.75 -11.17
N LYS A 229 -0.97 12.33 -11.96
CA LYS A 229 -2.39 12.24 -11.61
C LYS A 229 -3.09 11.31 -12.60
N LEU A 230 -4.32 10.88 -12.29
CA LEU A 230 -5.16 10.18 -13.28
C LEU A 230 -5.79 11.19 -14.24
N GLU A 231 -6.09 10.76 -15.45
CA GLU A 231 -6.94 11.52 -16.37
C GLU A 231 -8.31 11.78 -15.73
N GLU A 232 -8.80 13.01 -15.81
CA GLU A 232 -10.18 13.32 -15.41
C GLU A 232 -11.10 12.75 -16.49
N GLU A 233 -12.03 11.86 -16.11
CA GLU A 233 -13.17 11.56 -16.96
C GLU A 233 -13.90 12.88 -17.24
N ARG A 234 -13.69 13.43 -18.44
CA ARG A 234 -14.53 14.50 -18.93
C ARG A 234 -15.92 13.91 -19.07
N GLY A 235 -16.73 14.08 -18.03
CA GLY A 235 -18.16 13.90 -18.10
C GLY A 235 -18.61 14.59 -19.38
N LEU A 236 -19.08 13.78 -20.33
CA LEU A 236 -19.83 14.27 -21.46
C LEU A 236 -20.85 15.24 -20.88
N LEU A 237 -20.62 16.54 -21.10
CA LEU A 237 -21.65 17.56 -21.00
C LEU A 237 -22.81 16.99 -21.81
N LYS A 238 -23.82 16.47 -21.10
CA LYS A 238 -25.10 16.15 -21.70
C LYS A 238 -25.56 17.46 -22.31
N GLY A 239 -25.41 17.51 -23.64
CA GLY A 239 -25.78 18.63 -24.44
C GLY A 239 -27.24 18.96 -24.20
N GLN A 240 -27.47 20.26 -24.17
CA GLN A 240 -28.74 20.89 -24.45
C GLN A 240 -29.53 20.10 -25.51
N LEU A 241 -30.71 19.62 -25.14
CA LEU A 241 -31.91 19.60 -25.97
C LEU A 241 -33.09 19.91 -25.05
#